data_AF-A0A702BSG5-F1
#
_entry.id   AF-A0A702BSG5-F1
#
_cell.length_a   1.000
_cell.length_b   1.000
_cell.length_c   1.000
_cell.angle_alpha   90.00
_cell.angle_beta   90.00
_cell.angle_gamma   90.00
#
_symmetry.space_group_name_H-M   'P 1'
#
loop_
_entity.id
_entity.type
_entity.pdbx_description
1 polymer ?
#
loop_
_entity_poly.entity_id
_entity_poly.type
_entity_poly.pdbx_seq_one_letter_code
_entity_poly.pdbx_strand_id
1 'polypeptide(L)'
;MSYYSLSLKEESNVHGIIDGYFLYHDAAINKEQVCKLIVSQLKENNYPEIDEISLRERKDTFNKNITELWAGELKVNNARTGEGMLVAFAGKIQESWFYVIGSFALQKQNFGSWAAGKRAIDIILNSLNNYDLEYEDQFYLEH
;
A
#
# COMPACT_ATOMS: atom_id res chain seq x y z
N MET A 1 0.90 3.73 -14.91
CA MET A 1 0.78 3.23 -13.52
C MET A 1 1.65 2.01 -13.41
N SER A 2 2.70 2.06 -12.59
CA SER A 2 3.54 0.89 -12.29
C SER A 2 2.98 0.17 -11.05
N TYR A 3 3.16 -1.16 -11.02
CA TYR A 3 2.59 -2.06 -10.01
C TYR A 3 3.61 -3.11 -9.59
N TYR A 4 3.70 -3.37 -8.28
CA TYR A 4 4.44 -4.50 -7.73
C TYR A 4 3.67 -5.19 -6.60
N SER A 5 3.94 -6.48 -6.39
CA SER A 5 3.33 -7.28 -5.33
C SER A 5 4.38 -8.10 -4.59
N LEU A 6 4.28 -8.09 -3.27
CA LEU A 6 5.09 -8.89 -2.36
C LEU A 6 4.16 -9.81 -1.56
N SER A 7 4.46 -11.11 -1.52
CA SER A 7 3.66 -12.07 -0.76
C SER A 7 4.51 -12.85 0.24
N LEU A 8 4.02 -12.97 1.46
CA LEU A 8 4.57 -13.84 2.50
C LEU A 8 3.81 -15.16 2.50
N LYS A 9 4.51 -16.25 2.16
CA LYS A 9 3.95 -17.60 2.08
C LYS A 9 4.65 -18.51 3.09
N GLU A 10 3.87 -19.31 3.82
CA GLU A 10 4.34 -20.53 4.48
C GLU A 10 3.72 -21.76 3.82
N GLU A 11 4.19 -22.96 4.18
CA GLU A 11 4.07 -24.27 3.51
C GLU A 11 2.71 -24.61 2.86
N SER A 12 1.62 -23.92 3.18
CA SER A 12 0.35 -23.98 2.42
C SER A 12 -0.52 -22.71 2.47
N ASN A 13 -0.10 -21.63 3.13
CA ASN A 13 -0.93 -20.47 3.42
C ASN A 13 -0.23 -19.14 3.08
N VAL A 14 -1.02 -18.16 2.61
CA VAL A 14 -0.56 -16.79 2.44
C VAL A 14 -0.82 -16.04 3.75
N HIS A 15 0.23 -15.54 4.38
CA HIS A 15 0.13 -14.80 5.65
C HIS A 15 0.12 -13.29 5.49
N GLY A 16 0.52 -12.81 4.31
CA GLY A 16 0.33 -11.42 3.94
C GLY A 16 0.66 -11.14 2.48
N ILE A 17 0.07 -10.07 1.98
CA ILE A 17 0.29 -9.52 0.63
C ILE A 17 0.50 -8.01 0.80
N ILE A 18 1.45 -7.44 0.07
CA ILE A 18 1.64 -6.00 -0.06
C ILE A 18 1.67 -5.67 -1.54
N ASP A 19 0.71 -4.87 -1.97
CA ASP A 19 0.59 -4.36 -3.31
C ASP A 19 0.95 -2.88 -3.31
N GLY A 20 1.83 -2.47 -4.22
CA GLY A 20 2.24 -1.07 -4.37
C GLY A 20 1.97 -0.57 -5.78
N TYR A 21 1.50 0.67 -5.85
CA TYR A 21 1.07 1.31 -7.08
C TYR A 21 1.65 2.71 -7.15
N PHE A 22 2.27 3.05 -8.30
CA PHE A 22 2.69 4.41 -8.60
C PHE A 22 1.84 4.98 -9.73
N LEU A 23 1.34 6.18 -9.48
CA LEU A 23 0.55 6.95 -10.41
C LEU A 23 1.48 7.90 -11.18
N TYR A 24 1.06 8.29 -12.38
CA TYR A 24 1.85 9.14 -13.27
C TYR A 24 2.27 10.46 -12.61
N HIS A 25 3.41 10.99 -13.04
CA HIS A 25 3.87 12.32 -12.68
C HIS A 25 2.79 13.37 -12.98
N ASP A 26 2.66 14.39 -12.13
CA ASP A 26 1.66 15.48 -12.23
C ASP A 26 0.18 15.12 -12.03
N ALA A 27 -0.15 13.91 -11.58
CA ALA A 27 -1.54 13.59 -11.23
C ALA A 27 -2.02 14.48 -10.06
N ALA A 28 -2.99 15.36 -10.30
CA ALA A 28 -3.64 16.12 -9.23
C ALA A 28 -4.66 15.24 -8.52
N ILE A 29 -4.22 14.54 -7.46
CA ILE A 29 -5.04 13.61 -6.69
C ILE A 29 -5.32 14.19 -5.31
N ASN A 30 -6.60 14.23 -4.94
CA ASN A 30 -7.01 14.51 -3.58
C ASN A 30 -7.29 13.22 -2.79
N LYS A 31 -7.49 13.38 -1.49
CA LYS A 31 -7.73 12.28 -0.57
C LYS A 31 -8.95 11.43 -0.95
N GLU A 32 -10.04 12.04 -1.40
CA GLU A 32 -11.25 11.33 -1.80
C GLU A 32 -11.01 10.47 -3.05
N GLN A 33 -10.24 10.97 -4.01
CA GLN A 33 -9.88 10.25 -5.22
C GLN A 33 -8.99 9.03 -4.90
N VAL A 34 -7.97 9.19 -4.05
CA VAL A 34 -7.11 8.05 -3.70
C VAL A 34 -7.87 6.99 -2.89
N CYS A 35 -8.78 7.40 -1.99
CA CYS A 35 -9.66 6.45 -1.30
C CYS A 35 -10.50 5.64 -2.28
N LYS A 36 -11.06 6.27 -3.33
CA LYS A 36 -11.82 5.57 -4.39
C LYS A 36 -10.95 4.59 -5.17
N LEU A 37 -9.73 4.99 -5.53
CA LEU A 37 -8.77 4.10 -6.22
C LEU A 37 -8.46 2.88 -5.37
N ILE A 38 -8.15 3.08 -4.08
CA ILE A 38 -7.89 1.98 -3.14
C ILE A 38 -9.10 1.06 -3.06
N VAL A 39 -10.32 1.59 -2.85
CA VAL A 39 -11.54 0.77 -2.77
C VAL A 39 -11.76 -0.02 -4.07
N SER A 40 -11.58 0.59 -5.24
CA SER A 40 -11.68 -0.11 -6.52
C SER A 40 -10.71 -1.29 -6.58
N GLN A 41 -9.46 -1.08 -6.19
CA GLN A 41 -8.44 -2.11 -6.19
C GLN A 41 -8.72 -3.22 -5.17
N LEU A 42 -9.27 -2.89 -4.00
CA LEU A 42 -9.69 -3.86 -3.00
C LEU A 42 -10.79 -4.79 -3.53
N LYS A 43 -11.75 -4.24 -4.28
CA LYS A 43 -12.81 -5.02 -4.91
C LYS A 43 -12.25 -6.00 -5.94
N GLU A 44 -11.27 -5.58 -6.74
CA GLU A 44 -10.55 -6.47 -7.67
C GLU A 44 -9.75 -7.55 -6.94
N ASN A 45 -9.21 -7.23 -5.76
CA ASN A 45 -8.38 -8.12 -4.94
C ASN A 45 -9.19 -9.06 -4.02
N ASN A 46 -10.46 -9.31 -4.33
CA ASN A 46 -11.39 -10.18 -3.57
C ASN A 46 -11.79 -9.65 -2.19
N TYR A 47 -11.88 -8.33 -2.02
CA TYR A 47 -12.54 -7.68 -0.88
C TYR A 47 -13.78 -6.89 -1.35
N PRO A 48 -14.79 -7.54 -1.98
CA PRO A 48 -15.94 -6.86 -2.58
C PRO A 48 -16.82 -6.13 -1.55
N GLU A 49 -16.77 -6.54 -0.28
CA GLU A 49 -17.56 -5.98 0.82
C GLU A 49 -17.03 -4.64 1.34
N ILE A 50 -15.86 -4.20 0.89
CA ILE A 50 -15.28 -2.92 1.31
C ILE A 50 -15.77 -1.82 0.36
N ASP A 51 -16.67 -0.97 0.87
CA ASP A 51 -17.20 0.17 0.11
C ASP A 51 -16.51 1.50 0.44
N GLU A 52 -15.84 1.60 1.58
CA GLU A 52 -15.16 2.81 2.00
C GLU A 52 -13.87 2.52 2.78
N ILE A 53 -12.91 3.45 2.68
CA ILE A 53 -11.72 3.47 3.51
C ILE A 53 -11.45 4.90 3.98
N SER A 54 -11.19 5.04 5.27
CA SER A 54 -10.82 6.32 5.88
C SER A 54 -9.31 6.38 6.09
N LEU A 55 -8.64 7.27 5.36
CA LEU A 55 -7.23 7.56 5.58
C LEU A 55 -7.07 8.77 6.51
N ARG A 56 -6.00 8.83 7.29
CA ARG A 56 -5.64 9.96 8.17
C ARG A 56 -4.23 10.41 7.87
N GLU A 57 -4.00 11.72 7.96
CA GLU A 57 -2.67 12.31 7.80
C GLU A 57 -1.69 11.73 8.81
N ARG A 58 -0.51 11.38 8.30
CA ARG A 58 0.65 10.88 9.05
C ARG A 58 1.76 11.91 8.90
N LYS A 59 2.10 12.56 10.02
CA LYS A 59 3.15 13.58 10.07
C LYS A 59 4.54 13.01 10.33
N ASP A 60 4.60 11.83 10.96
CA ASP A 60 5.85 11.14 11.23
C ASP A 60 6.27 10.32 10.01
N THR A 61 6.93 10.98 9.06
CA THR A 61 7.59 10.33 7.93
C THR A 61 9.10 10.28 8.18
N PHE A 62 9.66 9.07 8.26
CA PHE A 62 11.12 8.90 8.29
C PHE A 62 11.75 9.23 6.92
N ASN A 63 10.96 9.18 5.86
CA ASN A 63 11.35 9.54 4.51
C ASN A 63 11.11 11.03 4.27
N LYS A 64 12.19 11.77 4.02
CA LYS A 64 12.18 13.23 3.82
C LYS A 64 11.66 13.66 2.44
N ASN A 65 11.60 12.75 1.48
CA ASN A 65 11.12 13.03 0.12
C ASN A 65 9.60 12.84 0.00
N ILE A 66 8.96 12.19 0.98
CA ILE A 66 7.51 12.09 1.07
C ILE A 66 6.96 13.41 1.63
N THR A 67 6.26 14.17 0.79
CA THR A 67 5.69 15.48 1.15
C THR A 67 4.30 15.35 1.77
N GLU A 68 3.57 14.31 1.40
CA GLU A 68 2.24 14.00 1.93
C GLU A 68 2.13 12.50 2.20
N LEU A 69 1.56 12.12 3.35
CA LEU A 69 1.27 10.73 3.66
C LEU A 69 -0.04 10.61 4.42
N TRP A 70 -0.91 9.74 3.94
CA TRP A 70 -2.12 9.30 4.60
C TRP A 70 -2.06 7.80 4.86
N ALA A 71 -2.60 7.36 5.98
CA ALA A 71 -2.71 5.94 6.32
C ALA A 71 -4.09 5.60 6.88
N GLY A 72 -4.56 4.40 6.58
CA GLY A 72 -5.78 3.82 7.13
C GLY A 72 -5.60 2.35 7.44
N GLU A 73 -6.38 1.85 8.38
CA GLU A 73 -6.38 0.44 8.76
C GLU A 73 -7.85 -0.03 8.86
N LEU A 74 -8.13 -1.22 8.35
CA LEU A 74 -9.44 -1.86 8.36
C LEU A 74 -9.28 -3.32 8.77
N LYS A 75 -10.19 -3.82 9.61
CA LYS A 75 -10.29 -5.27 9.84
C LYS A 75 -11.06 -5.88 8.69
N VAL A 76 -10.51 -6.92 8.10
CA VAL A 76 -11.08 -7.60 6.94
C VAL A 76 -11.18 -9.09 7.22
N ASN A 77 -12.12 -9.77 6.58
CA ASN A 77 -12.27 -11.20 6.70
C ASN A 77 -12.06 -11.82 5.33
N ASN A 78 -10.91 -12.46 5.11
CA ASN A 78 -10.57 -13.04 3.82
C ASN A 78 -10.86 -14.54 3.83
N ALA A 79 -11.60 -15.02 2.84
CA ALA A 79 -11.94 -16.43 2.69
C ALA A 79 -10.72 -17.38 2.66
N ARG A 80 -9.52 -16.89 2.28
CA ARG A 80 -8.27 -17.67 2.20
C ARG A 80 -7.43 -17.64 3.48
N THR A 81 -7.54 -16.59 4.29
CA THR A 81 -6.61 -16.36 5.43
C THR A 81 -7.33 -16.12 6.76
N GLY A 82 -8.67 -16.07 6.76
CA GLY A 82 -9.47 -15.69 7.92
C GLY A 82 -9.44 -14.19 8.21
N GLU A 83 -9.72 -13.82 9.46
CA GLU A 83 -9.66 -12.43 9.91
C GLU A 83 -8.23 -11.88 9.80
N GLY A 84 -8.11 -10.70 9.21
CA GLY A 84 -6.85 -10.00 9.00
C GLY A 84 -6.98 -8.50 9.21
N MET A 85 -5.84 -7.83 9.12
CA MET A 85 -5.77 -6.38 9.05
C MET A 85 -5.35 -5.97 7.65
N LEU A 86 -6.19 -5.14 7.05
CA LEU A 86 -5.84 -4.38 5.88
C LEU A 86 -5.28 -3.04 6.32
N VAL A 87 -4.18 -2.63 5.73
CA VAL A 87 -3.60 -1.32 5.90
C VAL A 87 -3.41 -0.69 4.54
N ALA A 88 -3.68 0.60 4.44
CA ALA A 88 -3.47 1.36 3.23
C ALA A 88 -2.63 2.59 3.56
N PHE A 89 -1.67 2.87 2.69
CA PHE A 89 -0.88 4.09 2.69
C PHE A 89 -1.07 4.76 1.34
N ALA A 90 -1.21 6.07 1.33
CA ALA A 90 -1.24 6.87 0.12
C ALA A 90 -0.41 8.12 0.37
N GLY A 91 0.45 8.47 -0.57
CA GLY A 91 1.32 9.60 -0.37
C GLY A 91 1.88 10.15 -1.67
N LYS A 92 2.61 11.25 -1.51
CA LYS A 92 3.25 11.97 -2.60
C LYS A 92 4.75 12.01 -2.37
N ILE A 93 5.52 11.60 -3.37
CA ILE A 93 6.98 11.62 -3.36
C ILE A 93 7.49 12.24 -4.64
N GLN A 94 8.31 13.30 -4.53
CA GLN A 94 8.86 14.05 -5.68
C GLN A 94 7.80 14.31 -6.78
N GLU A 95 6.65 14.87 -6.40
CA GLU A 95 5.49 15.14 -7.27
C GLU A 95 4.71 13.94 -7.82
N SER A 96 5.19 12.70 -7.63
CA SER A 96 4.49 11.48 -8.03
C SER A 96 3.66 10.89 -6.89
N TRP A 97 2.42 10.50 -7.19
CA TRP A 97 1.54 9.86 -6.21
C TRP A 97 1.78 8.36 -6.15
N PHE A 98 1.71 7.80 -4.96
CA PHE A 98 1.76 6.37 -4.74
C PHE A 98 0.69 5.94 -3.73
N TYR A 99 0.31 4.68 -3.80
CA TYR A 99 -0.41 4.03 -2.70
C TYR A 99 0.05 2.58 -2.53
N VAL A 100 0.00 2.11 -1.29
CA VAL A 100 0.39 0.77 -0.88
C VAL A 100 -0.76 0.16 -0.09
N ILE A 101 -1.15 -1.06 -0.45
CA ILE A 101 -2.17 -1.84 0.24
C ILE A 101 -1.49 -3.06 0.82
N GLY A 102 -1.54 -3.23 2.14
CA GLY A 102 -1.04 -4.41 2.83
C GLY A 102 -2.20 -5.18 3.46
N SER A 103 -2.18 -6.50 3.36
CA SER A 103 -3.03 -7.39 4.15
C SER A 103 -2.13 -8.34 4.94
N PHE A 104 -2.35 -8.45 6.24
CA PHE A 104 -1.59 -9.37 7.09
C PHE A 104 -2.42 -9.83 8.29
N ALA A 105 -1.96 -10.90 8.94
CA ALA A 105 -2.60 -11.45 10.13
C ALA A 105 -2.79 -10.40 11.24
N LEU A 106 -3.84 -10.57 12.05
CA LEU A 106 -4.01 -9.77 13.25
C LEU A 106 -2.87 -10.05 14.25
N GLN A 107 -2.35 -9.00 14.89
CA GLN A 107 -1.26 -9.09 15.87
C GLN A 107 -1.49 -10.17 16.94
N LYS A 108 -2.73 -10.31 17.41
CA LYS A 108 -3.11 -11.28 18.44
C LYS A 108 -3.17 -12.73 17.94
N GLN A 109 -3.38 -12.94 16.65
CA GLN A 109 -3.47 -14.27 16.06
C GLN A 109 -2.09 -14.79 15.65
N ASN A 110 -1.28 -13.94 15.00
CA ASN A 110 0.09 -14.28 14.62
C ASN A 110 0.95 -13.01 14.65
N PHE A 111 1.70 -12.85 15.75
CA PHE A 111 2.60 -11.71 15.93
C PHE A 111 3.72 -11.67 14.89
N GLY A 112 4.28 -12.84 14.52
CA GLY A 112 5.39 -12.91 13.58
C GLY A 112 5.00 -12.40 12.19
N SER A 113 3.90 -12.90 11.65
CA SER A 113 3.38 -12.46 10.33
C SER A 113 2.94 -11.00 10.35
N TRP A 114 2.31 -10.55 11.44
CA TRP A 114 1.95 -9.14 11.62
C TRP A 114 3.18 -8.23 11.64
N ALA A 115 4.21 -8.59 12.43
CA ALA A 115 5.43 -7.81 12.57
C ALA A 115 6.21 -7.77 11.25
N ALA A 116 6.29 -8.90 10.53
CA ALA A 116 6.88 -8.97 9.21
C ALA A 116 6.17 -8.06 8.22
N GLY A 117 4.83 -8.07 8.19
CA GLY A 117 4.03 -7.20 7.32
C GLY A 117 4.24 -5.71 7.63
N LYS A 118 4.16 -5.31 8.90
CA LYS A 118 4.45 -3.92 9.33
C LYS A 118 5.86 -3.49 8.95
N ARG A 119 6.86 -4.35 9.20
CA ARG A 119 8.26 -4.02 8.90
C ARG A 119 8.54 -3.93 7.41
N ALA A 120 7.92 -4.79 6.61
CA ALA A 120 8.02 -4.73 5.15
C ALA A 120 7.48 -3.41 4.60
N ILE A 121 6.33 -2.93 5.11
CA ILE A 121 5.79 -1.61 4.73
C ILE A 121 6.74 -0.49 5.13
N ASP A 122 7.27 -0.51 6.35
CA ASP A 122 8.24 0.51 6.79
C ASP A 122 9.49 0.51 5.88
N ILE A 123 9.97 -0.66 5.47
CA ILE A 123 11.10 -0.77 4.53
C ILE A 123 10.74 -0.18 3.18
N ILE A 124 9.58 -0.51 2.62
CA ILE A 124 9.08 0.02 1.34
C ILE A 124 9.03 1.55 1.39
N LEU A 125 8.32 2.11 2.40
CA LEU A 125 8.17 3.56 2.53
C LEU A 125 9.52 4.27 2.69
N ASN A 126 10.48 3.66 3.40
CA ASN A 126 11.82 4.21 3.54
C ASN A 126 12.67 4.05 2.28
N SER A 127 12.52 2.96 1.53
CA SER A 127 13.27 2.73 0.29
C SER A 127 12.84 3.69 -0.83
N LEU A 128 11.62 4.25 -0.74
CA LEU A 128 11.18 5.31 -1.66
C LEU A 128 12.13 6.52 -1.67
N ASN A 129 12.94 6.75 -0.63
CA ASN A 129 13.98 7.79 -0.63
C ASN A 129 14.98 7.65 -1.80
N ASN A 130 15.20 6.42 -2.25
CA ASN A 130 16.16 6.07 -3.31
C ASN A 130 15.44 5.70 -4.61
N TYR A 131 14.13 5.92 -4.72
CA TYR A 131 13.39 5.62 -5.94
C TYR A 131 13.68 6.72 -6.96
N ASP A 132 14.38 6.35 -8.03
CA ASP A 132 14.68 7.25 -9.14
C ASP A 132 13.46 7.34 -10.07
N LEU A 133 12.62 8.35 -9.80
CA LEU A 133 11.40 8.58 -10.58
C LEU A 133 11.71 9.06 -12.01
N GLU A 134 12.82 9.77 -12.22
CA GLU A 134 13.24 10.21 -13.55
C GLU A 134 13.55 9.00 -14.45
N TYR A 135 14.15 7.95 -13.88
CA TYR A 135 14.39 6.70 -14.61
C TYR A 135 13.10 5.96 -15.00
N GLU A 136 12.10 5.86 -14.11
CA GLU A 136 10.82 5.19 -14.45
C GLU A 136 10.04 5.97 -15.51
N ASP A 137 9.95 7.30 -15.39
CA ASP A 137 9.24 8.12 -16.39
C ASP A 137 9.90 8.01 -17.77
N GLN A 138 11.24 7.99 -17.84
CA GLN A 138 11.96 7.73 -19.10
C GLN A 138 11.69 6.33 -19.65
N PHE A 139 11.69 5.31 -18.80
CA PHE A 139 11.42 3.93 -19.23
C PHE A 139 10.07 3.78 -19.92
N TYR A 140 9.02 4.43 -19.39
CA TYR A 140 7.66 4.40 -19.94
C TYR A 140 7.39 5.41 -21.05
N LEU A 141 8.28 6.39 -21.28
CA LEU A 141 8.22 7.27 -22.45
C LEU A 141 8.89 6.64 -23.69
N GLU A 142 9.86 5.75 -23.46
CA GLU A 142 10.61 5.06 -24.53
C GLU A 142 10.01 3.71 -24.94
N HIS A 143 8.98 3.22 -24.25
CA HIS A 143 8.28 1.94 -24.50
C HIS A 143 6.76 2.12 -24.49
#